data_AF-A0A351SKY3-F1
#
_entry.id   AF-A0A351SKY3-F1
#
_cell.length_a   1.000
_cell.length_b   1.000
_cell.length_c   1.000
_cell.angle_alpha   90.00
_cell.angle_beta   90.00
_cell.angle_gamma   90.00
#
_symmetry.space_group_name_H-M   'P 1'
#
loop_
_entity.id
_entity.type
_entity.pdbx_description
1 polymer ?
#
loop_
_entity_poly.entity_id
_entity_poly.type
_entity_poly.pdbx_seq_one_letter_code
_entity_poly.pdbx_strand_id
1 'polypeptide(L)'
;MTKAFLSLCLITTLSACATTTPSTTSQAMLLSSLTMLYEQHVNTLDNQRKEETDQSEQALQKKFLEYNLSKRLKGRRTLSSEEAKALSKKYATALAEQRETIHTTYNEKLKRLDSIYQSLVRLVTENASYISGYKQNTNQAKQLQADYQDKLEAMHALLTE
;
A
#
# COMPACT_ATOMS: atom_id res chain seq x y z
N MET A 1 1.54 -19.74 0.31
CA MET A 1 1.93 -20.10 1.70
C MET A 1 3.25 -19.46 2.16
N THR A 2 4.03 -18.78 1.31
CA THR A 2 5.31 -18.16 1.68
C THR A 2 5.22 -16.76 2.31
N LYS A 3 4.14 -16.00 2.09
CA LYS A 3 3.99 -14.62 2.58
C LYS A 3 3.79 -14.54 4.10
N ALA A 4 2.95 -15.41 4.68
CA ALA A 4 2.73 -15.48 6.13
C ALA A 4 3.94 -15.99 6.91
N PHE A 5 4.79 -16.80 6.27
CA PHE A 5 5.98 -17.39 6.90
C PHE A 5 7.10 -16.37 7.11
N LEU A 6 7.27 -15.43 6.15
CA LEU A 6 8.23 -14.32 6.28
C LEU A 6 7.83 -13.34 7.38
N SER A 7 6.53 -13.01 7.49
CA SER A 7 5.99 -12.16 8.56
C SER A 7 6.18 -12.80 9.94
N LEU A 8 5.92 -14.11 10.06
CA LEU A 8 6.08 -14.86 11.31
C LEU A 8 7.57 -15.01 11.70
N CYS A 9 8.47 -15.23 10.72
CA CYS A 9 9.92 -15.25 10.96
C CYS A 9 10.44 -13.89 11.44
N LEU A 10 9.94 -12.79 10.89
CA LEU A 10 10.29 -11.43 11.34
C LEU A 10 9.79 -11.17 12.77
N ILE A 11 8.53 -11.49 13.07
CA ILE A 11 7.96 -11.34 14.43
C ILE A 11 8.74 -12.17 15.47
N THR A 12 9.10 -13.41 15.12
CA THR A 12 9.83 -14.32 16.03
C THR A 12 11.30 -13.95 16.21
N THR A 13 12.00 -13.48 15.17
CA THR A 13 13.39 -12.97 15.30
C THR A 13 13.46 -11.63 16.03
N LEU A 14 12.49 -10.73 15.81
CA LEU A 14 12.34 -9.48 16.57
C LEU A 14 12.09 -9.72 18.06
N SER A 15 11.25 -10.70 18.39
CA SER A 15 10.94 -11.07 19.77
C SER A 15 12.13 -11.69 20.50
N ALA A 16 13.00 -12.42 19.79
CA ALA A 16 14.22 -13.01 20.37
C ALA A 16 15.34 -11.96 20.58
N CYS A 17 15.45 -10.96 19.69
CA CYS A 17 16.42 -9.87 19.82
C CYS A 17 16.13 -8.89 20.97
N ALA A 18 14.90 -8.88 21.52
CA ALA A 18 14.58 -8.12 22.74
C ALA A 18 15.27 -8.69 24.01
N THR A 19 15.87 -9.89 23.93
CA THR A 19 16.45 -10.59 25.10
C THR A 19 17.97 -10.79 25.05
N THR A 20 18.65 -10.45 23.95
CA THR A 20 20.11 -10.64 23.83
C THR A 20 20.79 -9.42 23.20
N THR A 21 21.82 -8.89 23.86
CA THR A 21 22.72 -7.86 23.30
C THR A 21 23.51 -8.47 22.13
N PRO A 22 23.65 -7.76 20.99
CA PRO A 22 24.30 -6.45 20.93
C PRO A 22 23.36 -5.33 20.42
N SER A 23 23.48 -4.15 21.03
CA SER A 23 22.50 -3.05 20.99
C SER A 23 22.58 -2.13 19.76
N THR A 24 23.45 -2.36 18.78
CA THR A 24 23.53 -1.51 17.56
C THR A 24 23.33 -2.32 16.27
N THR A 25 23.87 -3.53 16.20
CA THR A 25 23.69 -4.44 15.05
C THR A 25 22.24 -4.90 14.91
N SER A 26 21.55 -5.19 16.04
CA SER A 26 20.14 -5.60 16.00
C SER A 26 19.26 -4.47 15.44
N GLN A 27 19.42 -3.23 15.90
CA GLN A 27 18.63 -2.08 15.43
C GLN A 27 18.88 -1.73 13.97
N ALA A 28 20.13 -1.75 13.53
CA ALA A 28 20.45 -1.52 12.13
C ALA A 28 19.78 -2.58 11.23
N MET A 29 19.76 -3.85 11.67
CA MET A 29 19.05 -4.93 10.97
C MET A 29 17.53 -4.75 10.99
N LEU A 30 16.95 -4.28 12.11
CA LEU A 30 15.52 -3.99 12.21
C LEU A 30 15.10 -2.82 11.32
N LEU A 31 15.84 -1.71 11.36
CA LEU A 31 15.59 -0.56 10.48
C LEU A 31 15.73 -0.97 9.02
N SER A 32 16.80 -1.69 8.66
CA SER A 32 16.98 -2.19 7.29
C SER A 32 15.85 -3.12 6.85
N SER A 33 15.35 -3.98 7.74
CA SER A 33 14.22 -4.87 7.44
C SER A 33 12.92 -4.10 7.27
N LEU A 34 12.68 -3.07 8.10
CA LEU A 34 11.53 -2.17 7.96
C LEU A 34 11.57 -1.37 6.66
N THR A 35 12.76 -0.86 6.27
CA THR A 35 12.93 -0.14 4.99
C THR A 35 12.62 -1.06 3.81
N MET A 36 13.17 -2.28 3.81
CA MET A 36 12.88 -3.26 2.75
C MET A 36 11.38 -3.62 2.71
N LEU A 37 10.74 -3.79 3.87
CA LEU A 37 9.31 -4.06 3.97
C LEU A 37 8.48 -2.90 3.42
N TYR A 38 8.85 -1.67 3.75
CA TYR A 38 8.21 -0.46 3.25
C TYR A 38 8.33 -0.36 1.73
N GLU A 39 9.52 -0.54 1.16
CA GLU A 39 9.74 -0.54 -0.29
C GLU A 39 8.91 -1.61 -1.00
N GLN A 40 8.82 -2.81 -0.43
CA GLN A 40 7.97 -3.88 -0.97
C GLN A 40 6.48 -3.50 -0.97
N HIS A 41 5.99 -2.82 0.07
CA HIS A 41 4.61 -2.35 0.15
C HIS A 41 4.33 -1.22 -0.84
N VAL A 42 5.25 -0.27 -1.00
CA VAL A 42 5.16 0.79 -2.03
C VAL A 42 5.07 0.16 -3.43
N ASN A 43 5.95 -0.79 -3.75
CA ASN A 43 5.92 -1.50 -5.03
C ASN A 43 4.61 -2.27 -5.25
N THR A 44 4.06 -2.86 -4.19
CA THR A 44 2.78 -3.57 -4.27
C THR A 44 1.62 -2.61 -4.54
N LEU A 45 1.57 -1.48 -3.84
CA LEU A 45 0.56 -0.44 -4.07
C LEU A 45 0.65 0.16 -5.48
N ASP A 46 1.86 0.38 -6.01
CA ASP A 46 2.03 0.90 -7.38
C ASP A 46 1.58 -0.13 -8.43
N ASN A 47 1.85 -1.42 -8.21
CA ASN A 47 1.36 -2.48 -9.09
C ASN A 47 -0.18 -2.58 -9.05
N GLN A 48 -0.80 -2.53 -7.87
CA GLN A 48 -2.25 -2.49 -7.72
C GLN A 48 -2.86 -1.28 -8.45
N ARG A 49 -2.29 -0.08 -8.27
CA ARG A 49 -2.71 1.13 -8.97
C ARG A 49 -2.67 0.98 -10.50
N LYS A 50 -1.60 0.37 -11.03
CA LYS A 50 -1.46 0.09 -12.47
C LYS A 50 -2.53 -0.89 -12.95
N GLU A 51 -2.73 -2.00 -12.24
CA GLU A 51 -3.75 -3.00 -12.57
C GLU A 51 -5.18 -2.40 -12.54
N GLU A 52 -5.51 -1.61 -11.52
CA GLU A 52 -6.80 -0.91 -11.42
C GLU A 52 -7.00 0.09 -12.56
N THR A 53 -5.93 0.82 -12.94
CA THR A 53 -5.96 1.76 -14.07
C THR A 53 -6.26 1.02 -15.37
N ASP A 54 -5.54 -0.07 -15.65
CA ASP A 54 -5.72 -0.87 -16.86
C ASP A 54 -7.12 -1.51 -16.92
N GLN A 55 -7.60 -2.06 -15.81
CA GLN A 55 -8.94 -2.66 -15.71
C GLN A 55 -10.04 -1.61 -15.91
N SER A 56 -9.90 -0.43 -15.28
CA SER A 56 -10.86 0.67 -15.43
C SER A 56 -10.90 1.18 -16.87
N GLU A 57 -9.74 1.31 -17.52
CA GLU A 57 -9.61 1.69 -18.93
C GLU A 57 -10.31 0.70 -19.86
N GLN A 58 -10.07 -0.59 -19.68
CA GLN A 58 -10.72 -1.65 -20.46
C GLN A 58 -12.23 -1.66 -20.25
N ALA A 59 -12.71 -1.52 -19.01
CA ALA A 59 -14.13 -1.47 -18.70
C ALA A 59 -14.81 -0.24 -19.32
N LEU A 60 -14.17 0.93 -19.25
CA LEU A 60 -14.64 2.17 -19.88
C LEU A 60 -14.68 2.03 -21.39
N GLN A 61 -13.62 1.49 -22.00
CA GLN A 61 -13.53 1.28 -23.44
C GLN A 61 -14.66 0.34 -23.91
N LYS A 62 -14.86 -0.80 -23.24
CA LYS A 62 -15.94 -1.74 -23.54
C LYS A 62 -17.30 -1.07 -23.43
N LYS A 63 -17.58 -0.36 -22.34
CA LYS A 63 -18.84 0.36 -22.12
C LYS A 63 -19.08 1.44 -23.19
N PHE A 64 -18.04 2.16 -23.60
CA PHE A 64 -18.18 3.19 -24.63
C PHE A 64 -18.36 2.62 -26.04
N LEU A 65 -17.57 1.62 -26.40
CA LEU A 65 -17.63 0.96 -27.71
C LEU A 65 -18.92 0.16 -27.87
N GLU A 66 -19.32 -0.63 -26.88
CA GLU A 66 -20.48 -1.52 -27.02
C GLU A 66 -21.81 -0.78 -26.80
N TYR A 67 -21.92 0.04 -25.75
CA TYR A 67 -23.22 0.62 -25.37
C TYR A 67 -23.49 1.98 -26.03
N ASN A 68 -22.52 2.89 -26.05
CA ASN A 68 -22.76 4.24 -26.59
C ASN A 68 -22.69 4.27 -28.12
N LEU A 69 -21.77 3.51 -28.73
CA LEU A 69 -21.64 3.48 -30.19
C LEU A 69 -22.89 2.84 -30.83
N SER A 70 -23.31 1.66 -30.35
CA SER A 70 -24.51 0.98 -30.86
C SER A 70 -25.78 1.82 -30.67
N LYS A 71 -25.95 2.43 -29.49
CA LYS A 71 -27.09 3.30 -29.17
C LYS A 71 -27.11 4.58 -30.00
N ARG A 72 -25.95 5.16 -30.33
CA ARG A 72 -25.88 6.36 -31.19
C ARG A 72 -26.01 6.03 -32.66
N LEU A 73 -25.52 4.88 -33.11
CA LEU A 73 -25.65 4.48 -34.51
C LEU A 73 -27.13 4.27 -34.89
N LYS A 74 -27.99 3.67 -34.05
CA LYS A 74 -29.44 3.49 -34.32
C LYS A 74 -29.76 3.00 -35.75
N GLY A 75 -28.98 2.05 -36.27
CA GLY A 75 -29.14 1.55 -37.66
C GLY A 75 -28.43 2.37 -38.75
N ARG A 76 -27.75 3.47 -38.40
CA ARG A 76 -26.83 4.19 -39.29
C ARG A 76 -25.51 3.42 -39.41
N ARG A 77 -24.82 3.57 -40.55
CA ARG A 77 -23.49 2.99 -40.77
C ARG A 77 -22.37 3.77 -40.07
N THR A 78 -22.52 5.08 -39.87
CA THR A 78 -21.49 5.95 -39.29
C THR A 78 -22.10 7.06 -38.42
N LEU A 79 -21.28 7.62 -37.53
CA LEU A 79 -21.58 8.84 -36.77
C LEU A 79 -21.12 10.07 -37.57
N SER A 80 -21.77 11.23 -37.35
CA SER A 80 -21.23 12.49 -37.86
C SER A 80 -19.93 12.86 -37.14
N SER A 81 -19.14 13.75 -37.74
CA SER A 81 -17.89 14.25 -37.13
C SER A 81 -18.15 14.90 -35.76
N GLU A 82 -19.24 15.64 -35.60
CA GLU A 82 -19.61 16.26 -34.33
C GLU A 82 -20.02 15.22 -33.28
N GLU A 83 -20.79 14.20 -33.67
CA GLU A 83 -21.19 13.13 -32.76
C GLU A 83 -19.99 12.31 -32.29
N ALA A 84 -19.03 12.04 -33.18
CA ALA A 84 -17.79 11.36 -32.87
C ALA A 84 -16.91 12.19 -31.91
N LYS A 85 -16.75 13.50 -32.17
CA LYS A 85 -16.03 14.43 -31.27
C LYS A 85 -16.67 14.49 -29.89
N ALA A 86 -18.00 14.60 -29.81
CA ALA A 86 -18.72 14.64 -28.55
C ALA A 86 -18.55 13.33 -27.75
N LEU A 87 -18.60 12.19 -28.44
CA LEU A 87 -18.39 10.87 -27.82
C LEU A 87 -16.95 10.72 -27.30
N SER A 88 -15.97 11.11 -28.10
CA SER A 88 -14.55 11.07 -27.72
C SER A 88 -14.27 11.97 -26.53
N LYS A 89 -14.84 13.19 -26.49
CA LYS A 89 -14.70 14.10 -25.35
C LYS A 89 -15.31 13.49 -24.08
N LYS A 90 -16.50 12.89 -24.17
CA LYS A 90 -17.15 12.24 -23.03
C LYS A 90 -16.32 11.06 -22.50
N TYR A 91 -15.72 10.26 -23.39
CA TYR A 91 -14.83 9.17 -23.01
C TYR A 91 -13.59 9.70 -22.29
N ALA A 92 -12.93 10.71 -22.86
CA ALA A 92 -11.73 11.33 -22.27
C ALA A 92 -12.00 11.91 -20.87
N THR A 93 -13.14 12.60 -20.68
CA THR A 93 -13.55 13.11 -19.37
C THR A 93 -13.77 11.99 -18.36
N ALA A 94 -14.53 10.95 -18.73
CA ALA A 94 -14.80 9.82 -17.84
C ALA A 94 -13.52 9.06 -17.46
N LEU A 95 -12.58 8.94 -18.40
CA LEU A 95 -11.28 8.33 -18.15
C LEU A 95 -10.42 9.17 -17.20
N ALA A 96 -10.42 10.50 -17.37
CA ALA A 96 -9.69 11.41 -16.48
C ALA A 96 -10.21 11.31 -15.03
N GLU A 97 -11.53 11.33 -14.84
CA GLU A 97 -12.17 11.21 -13.52
C GLU A 97 -11.84 9.86 -12.83
N GLN A 98 -11.85 8.76 -13.59
CA GLN A 98 -11.48 7.44 -13.07
C GLN A 98 -10.00 7.38 -12.66
N ARG A 99 -9.09 7.87 -13.51
CA ARG A 99 -7.66 7.93 -13.20
C ARG A 99 -7.38 8.81 -11.97
N GLU A 100 -8.10 9.92 -11.83
CA GLU A 100 -7.98 10.80 -10.67
C GLU A 100 -8.45 10.12 -9.37
N THR A 101 -9.54 9.36 -9.45
CA THR A 101 -10.04 8.57 -8.31
C THR A 101 -9.01 7.53 -7.86
N ILE A 102 -8.50 6.72 -8.79
CA ILE A 102 -7.47 5.69 -8.53
C ILE A 102 -6.20 6.33 -7.95
N HIS A 103 -5.75 7.45 -8.52
CA HIS A 103 -4.58 8.18 -8.03
C HIS A 103 -4.79 8.75 -6.62
N THR A 104 -5.98 9.26 -6.32
CA THR A 104 -6.32 9.78 -4.99
C THR A 104 -6.31 8.66 -3.96
N THR A 105 -6.96 7.53 -4.24
CA THR A 105 -6.96 6.35 -3.36
C THR A 105 -5.54 5.82 -3.13
N TYR A 106 -4.73 5.73 -4.19
CA TYR A 106 -3.32 5.35 -4.07
C TYR A 106 -2.55 6.28 -3.12
N ASN A 107 -2.69 7.60 -3.29
CA ASN A 107 -2.01 8.57 -2.43
C ASN A 107 -2.47 8.51 -0.97
N GLU A 108 -3.75 8.23 -0.72
CA GLU A 108 -4.26 8.02 0.63
C GLU A 108 -3.66 6.76 1.28
N LYS A 109 -3.60 5.64 0.54
CA LYS A 109 -2.95 4.40 1.01
C LYS A 109 -1.46 4.64 1.27
N LEU A 110 -0.76 5.35 0.38
CA LEU A 110 0.66 5.68 0.53
C LEU A 110 0.91 6.56 1.76
N LYS A 111 0.09 7.59 2.00
CA LYS A 111 0.20 8.46 3.17
C LYS A 111 -0.03 7.69 4.49
N ARG A 112 -0.96 6.72 4.50
CA ARG A 112 -1.16 5.84 5.65
C ARG A 112 0.05 4.93 5.88
N LEU A 113 0.59 4.35 4.80
CA LEU A 113 1.80 3.53 4.85
C LEU A 113 3.00 4.31 5.42
N ASP A 114 3.23 5.55 4.95
CA ASP A 114 4.28 6.43 5.47
C ASP A 114 4.13 6.69 6.97
N SER A 115 2.91 6.98 7.43
CA SER A 115 2.62 7.21 8.85
C SER A 115 2.90 5.98 9.72
N ILE A 116 2.52 4.79 9.25
CA ILE A 116 2.81 3.53 9.94
C ILE A 116 4.31 3.26 9.97
N TYR A 117 5.01 3.45 8.86
CA TYR A 117 6.45 3.28 8.76
C TYR A 117 7.20 4.22 9.72
N GLN A 118 6.85 5.51 9.73
CA GLN A 118 7.43 6.47 10.66
C GLN A 118 7.19 6.08 12.13
N SER A 119 6.00 5.55 12.44
CA SER A 119 5.68 5.04 13.78
C SER A 119 6.56 3.85 14.16
N LEU A 120 6.75 2.89 13.25
CA LEU A 120 7.63 1.73 13.46
C LEU A 120 9.09 2.14 13.64
N VAL A 121 9.61 3.07 12.82
CA VAL A 121 10.96 3.63 12.98
C VAL A 121 11.13 4.31 14.34
N ARG A 122 10.12 5.06 14.79
CA ARG A 122 10.12 5.70 16.12
C ARG A 122 10.20 4.66 17.22
N LEU A 123 9.38 3.61 17.15
CA LEU A 123 9.42 2.50 18.11
C LEU A 123 10.79 1.79 18.12
N VAL A 124 11.50 1.67 16.99
CA VAL A 124 12.85 1.06 16.94
C VAL A 124 13.85 1.95 17.65
N THR A 125 13.74 3.25 17.43
CA THR A 125 14.63 4.25 18.03
C THR A 125 14.38 4.44 19.53
N GLU A 126 13.12 4.38 19.96
CA GLU A 126 12.75 4.46 21.39
C GLU A 126 13.18 3.20 22.15
N ASN A 127 12.96 2.01 21.57
CA ASN A 127 13.43 0.74 22.15
C ASN A 127 14.97 0.71 22.25
N ALA A 128 15.67 1.29 21.27
CA ALA A 128 17.12 1.43 21.30
C ALA A 128 17.63 2.23 22.50
N SER A 129 17.00 3.38 22.72
CA SER A 129 17.31 4.27 23.83
C SER A 129 17.01 3.60 25.18
N TYR A 130 15.94 2.80 25.25
CA TYR A 130 15.54 2.05 26.43
C TYR A 130 16.54 0.94 26.82
N ILE A 131 17.00 0.14 25.85
CA ILE A 131 17.98 -0.95 26.08
C ILE A 131 19.33 -0.40 26.56
N SER A 132 19.72 0.80 26.13
CA SER A 132 20.93 1.47 26.63
C SER A 132 20.80 2.03 28.06
N GLY A 133 19.57 2.20 28.55
CA GLY A 133 19.26 2.96 29.76
C GLY A 133 19.06 2.13 31.04
N TYR A 134 18.43 0.96 31.02
CA TYR A 134 18.13 0.22 32.28
C TYR A 134 17.92 -1.30 32.12
N LYS A 135 18.43 -2.04 33.11
CA LYS A 135 18.04 -3.43 33.46
C LYS A 135 16.64 -3.39 34.11
N GLN A 136 15.73 -4.27 33.69
CA GLN A 136 14.48 -4.62 34.38
C GLN A 136 13.33 -3.59 34.33
N ASN A 137 12.51 -3.62 33.27
CA ASN A 137 11.07 -3.41 33.44
C ASN A 137 10.28 -4.20 32.37
N THR A 138 9.88 -5.43 32.72
CA THR A 138 9.24 -6.40 31.82
C THR A 138 7.88 -5.94 31.26
N ASN A 139 7.19 -5.02 31.94
CA ASN A 139 5.87 -4.56 31.50
C ASN A 139 5.95 -3.56 30.34
N GLN A 140 6.94 -2.65 30.34
CA GLN A 140 7.17 -1.72 29.23
C GLN A 140 7.67 -2.43 27.97
N ALA A 141 8.53 -3.45 28.12
CA ALA A 141 8.98 -4.27 27.00
C ALA A 141 7.82 -5.03 26.35
N LYS A 142 6.89 -5.60 27.14
CA LYS A 142 5.68 -6.25 26.63
C LYS A 142 4.76 -5.28 25.90
N GLN A 143 4.63 -4.05 26.40
CA GLN A 143 3.78 -3.04 25.77
C GLN A 143 4.37 -2.56 24.44
N LEU A 144 5.69 -2.30 24.39
CA LEU A 144 6.39 -2.00 23.14
C LEU A 144 6.21 -3.12 22.12
N GLN A 145 6.36 -4.38 22.52
CA GLN A 145 6.18 -5.53 21.64
C GLN A 145 4.75 -5.62 21.07
N ALA A 146 3.73 -5.37 21.90
CA ALA A 146 2.34 -5.31 21.44
C ALA A 146 2.13 -4.18 20.42
N ASP A 147 2.63 -2.97 20.70
CA ASP A 147 2.52 -1.83 19.80
C ASP A 147 3.19 -2.10 18.44
N TYR A 148 4.34 -2.78 18.43
CA TYR A 148 4.99 -3.23 17.20
C TYR A 148 4.12 -4.17 16.38
N GLN A 149 3.57 -5.19 17.04
CA GLN A 149 2.75 -6.21 16.39
C GLN A 149 1.51 -5.56 15.75
N ASP A 150 0.80 -4.71 16.50
CA ASP A 150 -0.37 -3.99 16.02
C ASP A 150 -0.05 -3.14 14.78
N LYS A 151 1.10 -2.46 14.77
CA LYS A 151 1.52 -1.65 13.62
C LYS A 151 1.93 -2.47 12.40
N LEU A 152 2.56 -3.63 12.60
CA LEU A 152 2.87 -4.56 11.50
C LEU A 152 1.60 -5.18 10.91
N GLU A 153 0.64 -5.53 11.75
CA GLU A 153 -0.67 -6.03 11.30
C GLU A 153 -1.44 -4.96 10.52
N ALA A 154 -1.42 -3.70 10.98
CA ALA A 154 -2.00 -2.58 10.25
C ALA A 154 -1.32 -2.34 8.88
N MET A 155 0.01 -2.48 8.81
CA MET A 155 0.75 -2.38 7.55
C MET A 155 0.34 -3.47 6.55
N HIS A 156 0.15 -4.71 7.03
CA HIS A 156 -0.32 -5.82 6.21
C HIS A 156 -1.77 -5.64 5.75
N ALA A 157 -2.65 -5.15 6.62
CA ALA A 157 -4.06 -4.93 6.30
C ALA A 157 -4.25 -3.99 5.10
N LEU A 158 -3.38 -2.98 4.93
CA LEU A 158 -3.41 -2.05 3.80
C LEU A 158 -3.23 -2.71 2.43
N LEU A 159 -2.67 -3.93 2.37
CA LEU A 159 -2.50 -4.69 1.12
C LEU A 159 -3.65 -5.63 0.80
N THR A 160 -4.50 -5.91 1.79
CA THR A 160 -5.63 -6.86 1.67
C THR A 160 -7.00 -6.20 1.55
N GLU A 161 -7.08 -4.89 1.80
CA GLU A 161 -8.24 -4.02 1.54
C GLU A 161 -8.23 -3.45 0.12
#